data_AF-A0A316EKV6-F1
#
_entry.id   AF-A0A316EKV6-F1
#
_cell.length_a   1.000
_cell.length_b   1.000
_cell.length_c   1.000
_cell.angle_alpha   90.00
_cell.angle_beta   90.00
_cell.angle_gamma   90.00
#
_symmetry.space_group_name_H-M   'P 1'
#
loop_
_entity.id
_entity.type
_entity.pdbx_description
1 polymer ?
#
loop_
_entity_poly.entity_id
_entity_poly.type
_entity_poly.pdbx_seq_one_letter_code
_entity_poly.pdbx_strand_id
1 'polypeptide(L)'
;MSTVGWIRVWLAVFVGGLVISGVTAFPLATEMRLLADLLHALPAAPDGLVTWVERIRDGLAVTGRDYPFVAYGTDWLAFAHLVIAAAFWGPWRDPVRNVWVVEWGMICCAGIIPLALIAGPIRQLPLGWTLLDMSFGVFGVVPLIIVRSLIKRLGDGPAADPGQDEQVQAADHQHRQREQGHVGDPDDRLLLSEGDERQDDRRGEDGGRPAVQSADTVVPGHQGLRARNLVEHER
;
A
#
# COMPACT_ATOMS: atom_id res chain seq x y z
N MET A 1 9.61 9.25 22.04
CA MET A 1 9.07 8.22 21.11
C MET A 1 10.04 8.05 19.97
N SER A 2 10.25 6.81 19.49
CA SER A 2 11.11 6.55 18.32
C SER A 2 10.49 7.09 17.03
N THR A 3 11.29 7.30 15.98
CA THR A 3 10.81 7.74 14.66
C THR A 3 9.71 6.83 14.12
N VAL A 4 9.87 5.51 14.28
CA VAL A 4 8.86 4.50 13.94
C VAL A 4 7.58 4.65 14.77
N GLY A 5 7.70 4.99 16.06
CA GLY A 5 6.55 5.26 16.92
C GLY A 5 5.72 6.46 16.43
N TRP A 6 6.39 7.55 16.03
CA TRP A 6 5.71 8.71 15.43
C TRP A 6 5.03 8.39 14.11
N ILE A 7 5.66 7.58 13.24
CA ILE A 7 5.05 7.11 12.00
C ILE A 7 3.73 6.38 12.30
N ARG A 8 3.74 5.46 13.26
CA ARG A 8 2.54 4.70 13.63
C ARG A 8 1.44 5.60 14.18
N VAL A 9 1.75 6.60 15.01
CA VAL A 9 0.74 7.55 15.50
C VAL A 9 0.09 8.32 14.36
N TRP A 10 0.87 8.87 13.43
CA TRP A 10 0.32 9.62 12.31
C TRP A 10 -0.46 8.75 11.33
N LEU A 11 -0.01 7.51 11.10
CA LEU A 11 -0.78 6.51 10.37
C LEU A 11 -2.10 6.18 11.09
N ALA A 12 -2.10 6.10 12.42
CA ALA A 12 -3.31 5.82 13.20
C ALA A 12 -4.33 6.95 13.06
N VAL A 13 -3.86 8.20 13.10
CA VAL A 13 -4.70 9.39 12.88
C VAL A 13 -5.34 9.34 11.49
N PHE A 14 -4.54 9.08 10.45
CA PHE A 14 -5.05 8.98 9.08
C PHE A 14 -6.04 7.84 8.91
N VAL A 15 -5.67 6.62 9.34
CA VAL A 15 -6.52 5.43 9.25
C VAL A 15 -7.79 5.59 10.08
N GLY A 16 -7.71 6.15 11.28
CA GLY A 16 -8.86 6.43 12.12
C GLY A 16 -9.83 7.40 11.45
N GLY A 17 -9.33 8.50 10.89
CA GLY A 17 -10.16 9.44 10.12
C GLY A 17 -10.81 8.78 8.91
N LEU A 18 -10.08 7.95 8.17
CA LEU A 18 -10.59 7.21 7.02
C LEU A 18 -11.68 6.21 7.40
N VAL A 19 -11.49 5.46 8.50
CA VAL A 19 -12.49 4.52 9.02
C VAL A 19 -13.74 5.25 9.48
N ILE A 20 -13.60 6.34 10.25
CA ILE A 20 -14.74 7.16 10.69
C ILE A 20 -15.51 7.68 9.47
N SER A 21 -14.81 8.25 8.49
CA SER A 21 -15.41 8.75 7.25
C SER A 21 -16.12 7.65 6.44
N GLY A 22 -15.64 6.41 6.48
CA GLY A 22 -16.30 5.29 5.82
C GLY A 22 -17.54 4.80 6.58
N VAL A 23 -17.43 4.66 7.90
CA VAL A 23 -18.49 4.11 8.75
C VAL A 23 -19.72 5.01 8.80
N THR A 24 -19.56 6.34 8.74
CA THR A 24 -20.68 7.30 8.70
C THR A 24 -21.58 7.13 7.47
N ALA A 25 -21.10 6.48 6.40
CA ALA A 25 -21.93 6.18 5.24
C ALA A 25 -23.01 5.11 5.51
N PHE A 26 -22.85 4.24 6.53
CA PHE A 26 -23.87 3.24 6.86
C PHE A 26 -25.13 3.84 7.49
N PRO A 27 -25.06 4.64 8.58
CA PRO A 27 -26.23 5.24 9.21
C PRO A 27 -26.57 6.63 8.64
N LEU A 28 -26.20 6.94 7.39
CA LEU A 28 -26.28 8.30 6.81
C LEU A 28 -27.66 8.95 7.01
N ALA A 29 -28.75 8.21 6.80
CA ALA A 29 -30.11 8.73 6.98
C ALA A 29 -30.41 9.11 8.44
N THR A 30 -29.92 8.32 9.40
CA THR A 30 -30.07 8.60 10.84
C THR A 30 -29.20 9.79 11.25
N GLU A 31 -27.95 9.83 10.80
CA GLU A 31 -27.04 10.95 11.08
C GLU A 31 -27.58 12.27 10.54
N MET A 32 -28.15 12.28 9.33
CA MET A 32 -28.75 13.50 8.76
C MET A 32 -30.01 13.95 9.50
N ARG A 33 -30.81 13.02 10.06
CA ARG A 33 -31.94 13.38 10.93
C ARG A 33 -31.45 14.07 12.22
N LEU A 34 -30.46 13.47 12.88
CA LEU A 34 -29.86 14.02 14.09
C LEU A 34 -29.21 15.40 13.82
N LEU A 35 -28.55 15.57 12.68
CA LEU A 35 -27.96 16.84 12.28
C LEU A 35 -29.03 17.92 12.04
N ALA A 36 -30.15 17.58 11.39
CA ALA A 36 -31.25 18.51 11.19
C ALA A 36 -31.86 18.95 12.54
N ASP A 37 -32.14 18.00 13.44
CA ASP A 37 -32.68 18.27 14.78
C ASP A 37 -31.74 19.18 15.58
N LEU A 38 -30.42 18.92 15.52
CA LEU A 38 -29.40 19.74 16.15
C LEU A 38 -29.38 21.17 15.59
N LEU A 39 -29.45 21.33 14.27
CA LEU A 39 -29.46 22.65 13.65
C LEU A 39 -30.70 23.47 14.03
N HIS A 40 -31.88 22.84 14.17
CA HIS A 40 -33.07 23.53 14.68
C HIS A 40 -32.96 23.92 16.16
N ALA A 41 -32.22 23.14 16.96
CA ALA A 41 -31.99 23.46 18.36
C ALA A 41 -30.97 24.60 18.56
N LEU A 42 -30.18 24.95 17.53
CA LEU A 42 -29.16 25.99 17.59
C LEU A 42 -29.72 27.35 17.13
N PRO A 43 -29.88 28.34 18.03
CA PRO A 43 -30.51 29.63 17.70
C PRO A 43 -29.76 30.48 16.67
N ALA A 44 -28.47 30.18 16.44
CA ALA A 44 -27.59 30.93 15.54
C ALA A 44 -27.25 30.14 14.26
N ALA A 45 -27.94 29.04 13.97
CA ALA A 45 -27.73 28.28 12.75
C ALA A 45 -28.15 29.12 11.52
N PRO A 46 -27.32 29.21 10.47
CA PRO A 46 -27.71 29.95 9.26
C PRO A 46 -28.90 29.30 8.55
N ASP A 47 -29.94 30.08 8.23
CA ASP A 47 -31.18 29.58 7.60
C ASP A 47 -30.92 28.77 6.32
N GLY A 48 -29.95 29.21 5.50
CA GLY A 48 -29.57 28.51 4.28
C GLY A 48 -28.96 27.12 4.54
N LEU A 49 -28.23 26.95 5.63
CA LEU A 49 -27.67 25.66 6.04
C LEU A 49 -28.76 24.73 6.56
N VAL A 50 -29.67 25.24 7.40
CA VAL A 50 -30.82 24.48 7.91
C VAL A 50 -31.63 23.94 6.74
N THR A 51 -32.08 24.83 5.83
CA THR A 51 -32.88 24.48 4.65
C THR A 51 -32.18 23.43 3.77
N TRP A 52 -30.86 23.56 3.60
CA TRP A 52 -30.08 22.62 2.79
C TRP A 52 -29.99 21.23 3.45
N VAL A 53 -29.73 21.16 4.75
CA VAL A 53 -29.66 19.89 5.49
C VAL A 53 -31.03 19.21 5.53
N GLU A 54 -32.11 19.96 5.70
CA GLU A 54 -33.48 19.42 5.62
C GLU A 54 -33.78 18.80 4.25
N ARG A 55 -33.38 19.47 3.17
CA ARG A 55 -33.52 18.92 1.81
C ARG A 55 -32.80 17.57 1.66
N ILE A 56 -31.60 17.43 2.24
CA ILE A 56 -30.85 16.17 2.23
C ILE A 56 -31.56 15.11 3.09
N ARG A 57 -31.97 15.45 4.31
CA ARG A 57 -32.71 14.57 5.24
C ARG A 57 -33.95 14.01 4.55
N ASP A 58 -34.77 14.87 3.95
CA ASP A 58 -36.03 14.49 3.32
C ASP A 58 -35.80 13.65 2.08
N GLY A 59 -34.79 14.00 1.26
CA GLY A 59 -34.36 13.20 0.12
C GLY A 59 -33.95 11.78 0.51
N LEU A 60 -33.10 11.64 1.54
CA LEU A 60 -32.68 10.35 2.06
C LEU A 60 -33.84 9.55 2.64
N ALA A 61 -34.79 10.20 3.32
CA ALA A 61 -35.97 9.54 3.87
C ALA A 61 -36.89 8.98 2.77
N VAL A 62 -37.17 9.77 1.73
CA VAL A 62 -37.98 9.34 0.58
C VAL A 62 -37.27 8.21 -0.18
N THR A 63 -35.99 8.38 -0.51
CA THR A 63 -35.22 7.34 -1.22
C THR A 63 -35.10 6.07 -0.40
N GLY A 64 -34.84 6.15 0.90
CA GLY A 64 -34.76 4.97 1.77
C GLY A 64 -36.08 4.21 1.89
N ARG A 65 -37.22 4.91 1.80
CA ARG A 65 -38.56 4.31 1.82
C ARG A 65 -38.94 3.69 0.48
N ASP A 66 -38.74 4.42 -0.61
CA ASP A 66 -39.29 4.09 -1.93
C ASP A 66 -38.29 3.31 -2.80
N TYR A 67 -36.99 3.50 -2.56
CA TYR A 67 -35.88 2.92 -3.33
C TYR A 67 -34.73 2.43 -2.42
N PRO A 68 -35.01 1.52 -1.46
CA PRO A 68 -34.03 1.11 -0.45
C PRO A 68 -32.74 0.51 -1.03
N PHE A 69 -32.81 -0.12 -2.21
CA PHE A 69 -31.65 -0.70 -2.90
C PHE A 69 -30.58 0.34 -3.27
N VAL A 70 -30.91 1.63 -3.34
CA VAL A 70 -29.95 2.71 -3.62
C VAL A 70 -28.92 2.83 -2.49
N ALA A 71 -29.29 2.52 -1.25
CA ALA A 71 -28.37 2.52 -0.10
C ALA A 71 -27.24 1.49 -0.25
N TYR A 72 -27.41 0.47 -1.09
CA TYR A 72 -26.31 -0.46 -1.37
C TYR A 72 -25.10 0.24 -2.02
N GLY A 73 -25.32 1.33 -2.74
CA GLY A 73 -24.23 2.17 -3.27
C GLY A 73 -23.40 2.83 -2.16
N THR A 74 -24.04 3.27 -1.07
CA THR A 74 -23.34 3.83 0.10
C THR A 74 -22.62 2.74 0.90
N ASP A 75 -23.15 1.51 0.93
CA ASP A 75 -22.46 0.37 1.56
C ASP A 75 -21.12 0.05 0.87
N TRP A 76 -21.10 0.08 -0.47
CA TRP A 76 -19.87 -0.10 -1.24
C TRP A 76 -18.87 1.04 -1.03
N LEU A 77 -19.36 2.28 -0.90
CA LEU A 77 -18.51 3.43 -0.59
C LEU A 77 -17.87 3.27 0.79
N ALA A 78 -18.65 2.87 1.80
CA ALA A 78 -18.16 2.57 3.15
C ALA A 78 -17.10 1.46 3.10
N PHE A 79 -17.39 0.37 2.40
CA PHE A 79 -16.47 -0.76 2.25
C PHE A 79 -15.15 -0.35 1.58
N ALA A 80 -15.19 0.50 0.55
CA ALA A 80 -13.98 1.00 -0.09
C ALA A 80 -13.05 1.71 0.91
N HIS A 81 -13.59 2.56 1.80
CA HIS A 81 -12.80 3.23 2.84
C HIS A 81 -12.15 2.22 3.80
N LEU A 82 -12.87 1.17 4.19
CA LEU A 82 -12.36 0.11 5.07
C LEU A 82 -11.24 -0.70 4.39
N VAL A 83 -11.38 -1.00 3.10
CA VAL A 83 -10.34 -1.70 2.32
C VAL A 83 -9.09 -0.83 2.16
N ILE A 84 -9.27 0.47 1.87
CA ILE A 84 -8.17 1.44 1.79
C ILE A 84 -7.47 1.52 3.16
N ALA A 85 -8.23 1.61 4.26
CA ALA A 85 -7.68 1.59 5.62
C ALA A 85 -6.87 0.32 5.91
N ALA A 86 -7.36 -0.84 5.49
CA ALA A 86 -6.66 -2.11 5.65
C ALA A 86 -5.33 -2.16 4.89
N ALA A 87 -5.22 -1.50 3.73
CA ALA A 87 -3.96 -1.42 2.97
C ALA A 87 -2.84 -0.74 3.77
N PHE A 88 -3.16 0.20 4.67
CA PHE A 88 -2.18 0.86 5.54
C PHE A 88 -1.59 -0.04 6.63
N TRP A 89 -2.07 -1.27 6.78
CA TRP A 89 -1.42 -2.28 7.62
C TRP A 89 0.02 -2.58 7.17
N GLY A 90 0.30 -2.52 5.86
CA GLY A 90 1.65 -2.68 5.31
C GLY A 90 2.64 -1.64 5.89
N PRO A 91 2.40 -0.34 5.67
CA PRO A 91 3.18 0.74 6.29
C PRO A 91 3.25 0.69 7.82
N TRP A 92 2.18 0.22 8.49
CA TRP A 92 2.19 0.08 9.94
C TRP A 92 3.22 -0.94 10.44
N ARG A 93 3.35 -2.05 9.72
CA ARG A 93 4.28 -3.15 10.03
C ARG A 93 5.70 -2.82 9.61
N ASP A 94 5.89 -2.39 8.36
CA ASP A 94 7.19 -2.04 7.78
C ASP A 94 7.03 -0.80 6.87
N PRO A 95 7.29 0.40 7.40
CA PRO A 95 7.01 1.64 6.68
C PRO A 95 8.00 1.92 5.54
N VAL A 96 9.24 1.41 5.62
CA VAL A 96 10.27 1.66 4.59
C VAL A 96 9.95 0.83 3.35
N ARG A 97 9.69 -0.47 3.53
CA ARG A 97 9.35 -1.36 2.41
C ARG A 97 8.02 -1.00 1.73
N ASN A 98 7.10 -0.40 2.47
CA ASN A 98 5.74 -0.09 1.99
C ASN A 98 5.49 1.42 1.78
N VAL A 99 6.54 2.22 1.58
CA VAL A 99 6.42 3.68 1.37
C VAL A 99 5.47 4.04 0.22
N TRP A 100 5.41 3.19 -0.81
CA TRP A 100 4.51 3.39 -1.96
C TRP A 100 3.03 3.48 -1.54
N VAL A 101 2.58 2.73 -0.53
CA VAL A 101 1.18 2.80 -0.06
C VAL A 101 0.87 4.19 0.53
N VAL A 102 1.85 4.79 1.21
CA VAL A 102 1.72 6.17 1.72
C VAL A 102 1.64 7.15 0.55
N GLU A 103 2.51 6.99 -0.46
CA GLU A 103 2.51 7.87 -1.63
C GLU A 103 1.22 7.76 -2.45
N TRP A 104 0.74 6.53 -2.65
CA TRP A 104 -0.55 6.26 -3.27
C TRP A 104 -1.69 6.90 -2.48
N GLY A 105 -1.66 6.84 -1.14
CA GLY A 105 -2.62 7.56 -0.29
C GLY A 105 -2.63 9.07 -0.54
N MET A 106 -1.47 9.69 -0.72
CA MET A 106 -1.39 11.12 -1.05
C MET A 106 -2.01 11.42 -2.43
N ILE A 107 -1.81 10.52 -3.41
CA ILE A 107 -2.44 10.63 -4.74
C ILE A 107 -3.97 10.55 -4.61
N CYS A 108 -4.48 9.62 -3.79
CA CYS A 108 -5.91 9.54 -3.50
C CYS A 108 -6.44 10.83 -2.87
N CYS A 109 -5.72 11.40 -1.89
CA CYS A 109 -6.09 12.69 -1.31
C CYS A 109 -6.12 13.82 -2.35
N ALA A 110 -5.14 13.88 -3.25
CA ALA A 110 -5.13 14.85 -4.34
C ALA A 110 -6.29 14.63 -5.32
N GLY A 111 -6.67 13.38 -5.59
CA GLY A 111 -7.77 13.00 -6.47
C GLY A 111 -9.15 13.43 -5.97
N ILE A 112 -9.33 13.69 -4.68
CA ILE A 112 -10.58 14.23 -4.11
C ILE A 112 -10.89 15.62 -4.68
N ILE A 113 -9.86 16.45 -4.92
CA ILE A 113 -10.04 17.84 -5.39
C ILE A 113 -10.73 17.91 -6.76
N PRO A 114 -10.21 17.27 -7.84
CA PRO A 114 -10.88 17.29 -9.13
C PRO A 114 -12.24 16.59 -9.08
N LEU A 115 -12.38 15.51 -8.30
CA LEU A 115 -13.67 14.83 -8.13
C LEU A 115 -14.73 15.79 -7.59
N ALA A 116 -14.45 16.50 -6.50
CA ALA A 116 -15.37 17.45 -5.89
C ALA A 116 -15.70 18.62 -6.82
N LEU A 117 -14.69 19.19 -7.49
CA LEU A 117 -14.86 20.33 -8.40
C LEU A 117 -15.66 20.00 -9.66
N ILE A 118 -15.68 18.73 -10.09
CA ILE A 118 -16.43 18.29 -11.27
C ILE A 118 -17.81 17.75 -10.87
N ALA A 119 -17.85 16.78 -9.95
CA ALA A 119 -19.08 16.10 -9.57
C ALA A 119 -20.02 17.02 -8.77
N GLY A 120 -19.48 17.93 -7.96
CA GLY A 120 -20.28 18.86 -7.17
C GLY A 120 -21.20 19.73 -8.03
N PRO A 121 -20.66 20.48 -9.01
CA PRO A 121 -21.48 21.25 -9.94
C PRO A 121 -22.45 20.41 -10.79
N ILE A 122 -22.02 19.23 -11.27
CA ILE A 122 -22.88 18.32 -12.05
C ILE A 122 -24.11 17.88 -11.23
N ARG A 123 -23.93 17.69 -9.92
CA ARG A 123 -25.00 17.30 -8.99
C ARG A 123 -25.66 18.49 -8.30
N GLN A 124 -25.35 19.72 -8.72
CA GLN A 124 -25.92 20.95 -8.18
C GLN A 124 -25.71 21.11 -6.67
N LEU A 125 -24.56 20.66 -6.16
CA LEU A 125 -24.16 20.88 -4.77
C LEU A 125 -23.72 22.34 -4.55
N PRO A 126 -24.04 22.95 -3.40
CA PRO A 126 -23.60 24.29 -3.08
C PRO A 126 -22.09 24.33 -2.85
N LEU A 127 -21.46 25.46 -3.14
CA LEU A 127 -20.01 25.63 -3.02
C LEU A 127 -19.46 25.27 -1.64
N GLY A 128 -20.21 25.58 -0.56
CA GLY A 128 -19.82 25.20 0.80
C GLY A 128 -19.66 23.69 0.99
N TRP A 129 -20.47 22.88 0.31
CA TRP A 129 -20.37 21.42 0.34
C TRP A 129 -19.18 20.91 -0.45
N THR A 130 -18.93 21.49 -1.63
CA THR A 130 -17.72 21.17 -2.42
C THR A 130 -16.44 21.50 -1.65
N LEU A 131 -16.42 22.63 -0.92
CA LEU A 131 -15.30 22.99 -0.04
C LEU A 131 -15.12 21.99 1.11
N LEU A 132 -16.21 21.50 1.69
CA LEU A 132 -16.18 20.45 2.71
C LEU A 132 -15.58 19.15 2.15
N ASP A 133 -15.99 18.73 0.95
CA ASP A 133 -15.47 17.53 0.30
C ASP A 133 -13.95 17.64 0.03
N MET A 134 -13.49 18.78 -0.50
CA MET A 134 -12.06 19.03 -0.73
C MET A 134 -11.24 19.04 0.56
N SER A 135 -11.84 19.43 1.68
CA SER A 135 -11.16 19.47 2.98
C SER A 135 -10.65 18.08 3.41
N PHE A 136 -11.34 17.00 3.06
CA PHE A 136 -10.87 15.64 3.35
C PHE A 136 -9.55 15.32 2.64
N GLY A 137 -9.37 15.77 1.39
CA GLY A 137 -8.10 15.63 0.69
C GLY A 137 -6.98 16.47 1.31
N VAL A 138 -7.29 17.74 1.62
CA VAL A 138 -6.31 18.69 2.18
C VAL A 138 -5.85 18.28 3.59
N PHE A 139 -6.77 17.90 4.46
CA PHE A 139 -6.41 17.47 5.82
C PHE A 139 -5.88 16.03 5.84
N GLY A 140 -6.38 15.16 4.97
CA GLY A 140 -5.92 13.78 4.86
C GLY A 140 -4.47 13.66 4.40
N VAL A 141 -4.00 14.55 3.51
CA VAL A 141 -2.61 14.49 3.02
C VAL A 141 -1.59 14.92 4.07
N VAL A 142 -1.97 15.73 5.07
CA VAL A 142 -1.05 16.27 6.09
C VAL A 142 -0.36 15.15 6.89
N PRO A 143 -1.08 14.20 7.53
CA PRO A 143 -0.46 13.04 8.17
C PRO A 143 0.48 12.26 7.25
N LEU A 144 0.08 12.06 5.98
CA LEU A 144 0.85 11.26 5.02
C LEU A 144 2.17 11.94 4.62
N ILE A 145 2.17 13.27 4.45
CA ILE A 145 3.39 14.04 4.21
C ILE A 145 4.36 13.92 5.39
N ILE A 146 3.85 14.01 6.62
CA ILE A 146 4.65 13.83 7.83
C ILE A 146 5.24 12.42 7.87
N VAL A 147 4.41 11.39 7.68
CA VAL A 147 4.83 9.98 7.66
C VAL A 147 5.91 9.76 6.60
N ARG A 148 5.68 10.20 5.36
CA ARG A 148 6.66 10.08 4.27
C ARG A 148 7.99 10.75 4.61
N SER A 149 7.95 11.93 5.23
CA SER A 149 9.16 12.64 5.64
C SER A 149 9.94 11.89 6.72
N LEU A 150 9.24 11.25 7.66
CA LEU A 150 9.86 10.42 8.69
C LEU A 150 10.42 9.10 8.13
N ILE A 151 9.74 8.51 7.14
CA ILE A 151 10.20 7.29 6.45
C ILE A 151 11.51 7.54 5.71
N LYS A 152 11.61 8.66 4.98
CA LYS A 152 12.85 9.05 4.29
C LYS A 152 14.02 9.14 5.26
N ARG A 153 13.83 9.81 6.40
CA ARG A 153 14.86 9.91 7.47
C ARG A 153 15.26 8.56 8.07
N LEU A 154 14.38 7.56 8.07
CA LEU A 154 14.69 6.20 8.50
C LEU A 154 15.46 5.42 7.44
N GLY A 155 15.13 5.62 6.16
CA GLY A 155 15.85 5.00 5.03
C GLY A 155 17.24 5.60 4.79
N ASP A 156 17.40 6.90 5.09
CA ASP A 156 18.66 7.64 4.95
C ASP A 156 19.57 7.54 6.19
N GLY A 157 19.15 6.80 7.23
CA GLY A 157 19.93 6.59 8.46
C GLY A 157 21.13 5.66 8.23
N PRO A 158 22.26 5.95 8.90
CA PRO A 158 23.52 6.29 8.22
C PRO A 158 23.80 5.36 7.04
N ALA A 159 23.34 5.74 5.85
CA ALA A 159 23.85 5.15 4.63
C ALA A 159 25.34 5.48 4.56
N ALA A 160 26.18 4.43 4.61
CA ALA A 160 27.59 4.38 4.24
C ALA A 160 28.34 5.71 4.32
N ASP A 161 29.11 5.91 5.39
CA ASP A 161 30.25 6.82 5.31
C ASP A 161 31.04 6.44 4.05
N PRO A 162 31.12 7.30 3.03
CA PRO A 162 31.91 7.00 1.82
C PRO A 162 33.35 6.68 2.19
N GLY A 163 33.83 7.19 3.34
CA GLY A 163 35.12 6.87 3.90
C GLY A 163 35.28 5.43 4.38
N GLN A 164 34.21 4.74 4.78
CA GLN A 164 34.28 3.32 5.19
C GLN A 164 34.31 2.39 3.99
N ASP A 165 33.50 2.63 2.96
CA ASP A 165 33.55 1.83 1.73
C ASP A 165 34.87 2.04 0.97
N GLU A 166 35.40 3.26 0.98
CA GLU A 166 36.72 3.57 0.39
C GLU A 166 37.87 2.98 1.23
N GLN A 167 37.78 2.97 2.57
CA GLN A 167 38.78 2.32 3.43
C GLN A 167 38.71 0.79 3.36
N VAL A 168 37.52 0.19 3.26
CA VAL A 168 37.34 -1.26 3.09
C VAL A 168 37.84 -1.69 1.72
N GLN A 169 37.56 -0.93 0.65
CA GLN A 169 38.11 -1.20 -0.68
C GLN A 169 39.63 -0.96 -0.75
N ALA A 170 40.15 0.06 -0.08
CA ALA A 170 41.59 0.30 0.02
C ALA A 170 42.31 -0.80 0.82
N ALA A 171 41.70 -1.28 1.91
CA ALA A 171 42.21 -2.39 2.71
C ALA A 171 42.19 -3.71 1.93
N ASP A 172 41.12 -4.01 1.20
CA ASP A 172 41.03 -5.19 0.33
C ASP A 172 42.04 -5.13 -0.83
N HIS A 173 42.26 -3.95 -1.42
CA HIS A 173 43.29 -3.76 -2.45
C HIS A 173 44.70 -3.97 -1.89
N GLN A 174 44.96 -3.49 -0.68
CA GLN A 174 46.26 -3.65 -0.03
C GLN A 174 46.51 -5.10 0.42
N HIS A 175 45.46 -5.80 0.88
CA HIS A 175 45.54 -7.24 1.20
C HIS A 175 45.83 -8.06 -0.05
N ARG A 176 45.11 -7.81 -1.16
CA ARG A 176 45.39 -8.48 -2.45
C ARG A 176 46.79 -8.18 -3.00
N GLN A 177 47.29 -6.96 -2.83
CA GLN A 177 48.67 -6.62 -3.23
C GLN A 177 49.71 -7.33 -2.36
N ARG A 178 49.46 -7.52 -1.06
CA ARG A 178 50.34 -8.28 -0.18
C ARG A 178 50.35 -9.77 -0.50
N GLU A 179 49.20 -10.34 -0.85
CA GLU A 179 49.10 -11.72 -1.33
C GLU A 179 49.83 -11.91 -2.67
N GLN A 180 49.71 -10.95 -3.60
CA GLN A 180 50.40 -11.00 -4.89
C GLN A 180 51.90 -10.73 -4.78
N GLY A 181 52.34 -9.91 -3.83
CA GLY A 181 53.77 -9.69 -3.54
C GLY A 181 54.45 -10.84 -2.80
N HIS A 182 53.69 -11.83 -2.31
CA HIS A 182 54.20 -13.04 -1.68
C HIS A 182 54.20 -14.27 -2.62
N VAL A 183 53.79 -14.09 -3.89
CA VAL A 183 54.06 -15.08 -4.93
C VAL A 183 55.52 -14.93 -5.33
N GLY A 184 56.33 -15.81 -4.75
CA GLY A 184 57.78 -15.77 -4.73
C GLY A 184 58.46 -15.61 -6.09
N ASP A 185 59.61 -14.95 -6.00
CA ASP A 185 60.70 -14.92 -6.96
C ASP A 185 60.90 -16.30 -7.64
N PRO A 186 61.01 -16.40 -8.98
CA PRO A 186 61.11 -17.68 -9.68
C PRO A 186 62.39 -18.48 -9.38
N ASP A 187 63.37 -17.89 -8.68
CA ASP A 187 64.71 -18.47 -8.52
C ASP A 187 64.88 -19.41 -7.32
N ASP A 188 63.89 -19.53 -6.42
CA ASP A 188 64.01 -20.40 -5.23
C ASP A 188 63.58 -21.88 -5.45
N ARG A 189 63.30 -22.27 -6.71
CA ARG A 189 62.75 -23.62 -7.03
C ARG A 189 63.72 -24.63 -7.66
N LEU A 190 65.01 -24.30 -7.78
CA LEU A 190 65.93 -25.14 -8.57
C LEU A 190 66.91 -26.03 -7.78
N LEU A 191 66.74 -26.22 -6.47
CA LEU A 191 67.62 -27.10 -5.70
C LEU A 191 66.91 -27.95 -4.63
N LEU A 192 66.11 -28.94 -5.05
CA LEU A 192 65.89 -30.22 -4.34
C LEU A 192 65.42 -31.25 -5.39
N SER A 193 66.36 -31.94 -6.05
CA SER A 193 66.79 -33.32 -5.79
C SER A 193 65.69 -34.38 -5.92
N GLU A 194 65.90 -35.22 -6.94
CA GLU A 194 65.40 -36.57 -7.15
C GLU A 194 65.08 -37.37 -5.88
N GLY A 195 64.01 -38.15 -5.94
CA GLY A 195 63.72 -39.17 -4.93
C GLY A 195 62.36 -39.86 -5.07
N ASP A 196 62.38 -40.98 -5.79
CA ASP A 196 61.59 -42.20 -5.57
C ASP A 196 60.22 -42.35 -6.24
N GLU A 197 60.22 -43.29 -7.18
CA GLU A 197 59.10 -43.91 -7.85
C GLU A 197 58.27 -44.72 -6.86
N ARG A 198 56.95 -44.53 -6.81
CA ARG A 198 56.03 -45.61 -6.42
C ARG A 198 54.77 -45.62 -7.27
N GLN A 199 54.78 -46.62 -8.13
CA GLN A 199 53.68 -47.30 -8.78
C GLN A 199 52.68 -47.82 -7.74
N ASP A 200 51.40 -47.49 -7.87
CA ASP A 200 50.33 -48.38 -7.43
C ASP A 200 49.15 -48.28 -8.40
N ASP A 201 48.92 -49.41 -9.07
CA ASP A 201 47.86 -49.68 -10.01
C ASP A 201 46.57 -49.97 -9.25
N ARG A 202 45.47 -49.24 -9.49
CA ARG A 202 44.13 -49.86 -9.48
C ARG A 202 43.21 -49.34 -10.57
N ARG A 203 42.80 -50.34 -11.36
CA ARG A 203 41.90 -50.37 -12.50
C ARG A 203 40.45 -50.57 -12.03
N GLY A 204 39.51 -50.02 -12.81
CA GLY A 204 38.08 -50.28 -12.77
C GLY A 204 37.35 -49.08 -13.37
N GLU A 205 37.11 -48.99 -14.68
CA GLU A 205 35.97 -49.59 -15.42
C GLU A 205 34.66 -49.34 -14.65
N ASP A 206 33.61 -48.69 -15.17
CA ASP A 206 33.01 -48.69 -16.50
C ASP A 206 31.84 -47.66 -16.48
N GLY A 207 31.30 -47.31 -17.65
CA GLY A 207 29.88 -46.94 -17.74
C GLY A 207 29.58 -45.59 -18.35
N GLY A 208 29.40 -45.57 -19.67
CA GLY A 208 29.11 -44.39 -20.46
C GLY A 208 27.69 -43.82 -20.35
N ARG A 209 27.65 -42.48 -20.47
CA ARG A 209 26.82 -41.69 -21.41
C ARG A 209 25.28 -41.62 -21.22
N PRO A 210 24.65 -40.57 -21.80
CA PRO A 210 23.61 -39.78 -21.12
C PRO A 210 22.22 -39.92 -21.74
N ALA A 211 21.23 -39.20 -21.18
CA ALA A 211 20.26 -38.31 -21.87
C ALA A 211 18.82 -38.40 -21.35
N VAL A 212 18.10 -37.27 -21.50
CA VAL A 212 16.63 -37.17 -21.78
C VAL A 212 15.71 -37.35 -20.54
N GLN A 213 14.60 -36.64 -20.28
CA GLN A 213 13.74 -35.69 -21.03
C GLN A 213 12.99 -34.78 -20.04
N SER A 214 12.63 -33.61 -20.54
CA SER A 214 11.52 -32.76 -20.11
C SER A 214 10.18 -33.51 -20.03
N ALA A 215 9.39 -33.24 -18.99
CA ALA A 215 7.96 -33.57 -18.96
C ALA A 215 7.16 -32.38 -18.38
N ASP A 216 6.58 -31.62 -19.30
CA ASP A 216 5.42 -30.76 -19.05
C ASP A 216 4.28 -31.61 -18.51
N THR A 217 3.66 -31.17 -17.41
CA THR A 217 2.36 -31.72 -16.99
C THR A 217 1.31 -30.63 -17.10
N VAL A 218 0.63 -30.64 -18.23
CA VAL A 218 -0.64 -29.93 -18.47
C VAL A 218 -1.75 -30.66 -17.71
N VAL A 219 -2.45 -29.94 -16.83
CA VAL A 219 -3.66 -30.42 -16.14
C VAL A 219 -4.91 -29.93 -16.89
N PRO A 220 -5.85 -30.80 -17.30
CA PRO A 220 -7.08 -30.38 -17.96
C PRO A 220 -8.27 -30.24 -17.00
N GLY A 221 -9.03 -29.15 -17.19
CA GLY A 221 -10.50 -29.18 -17.32
C GLY A 221 -11.37 -29.39 -16.08
N HIS A 222 -11.97 -28.30 -15.59
CA HIS A 222 -13.32 -28.33 -15.01
C HIS A 222 -14.17 -27.22 -15.65
N GLN A 223 -14.74 -27.54 -16.82
CA GLN A 223 -15.95 -26.90 -17.33
C GLN A 223 -17.15 -27.57 -16.65
N GLY A 224 -18.01 -26.79 -15.99
CA GLY A 224 -19.29 -27.32 -15.52
C GLY A 224 -19.94 -26.48 -14.43
N LEU A 225 -20.42 -25.29 -14.76
CA LEU A 225 -21.51 -24.61 -14.03
C LEU A 225 -22.00 -23.42 -14.88
N ARG A 226 -22.78 -23.74 -15.92
CA ARG A 226 -23.66 -22.78 -16.60
C ARG A 226 -25.04 -23.43 -16.73
N ALA A 227 -26.06 -22.61 -16.52
CA ALA A 227 -27.48 -22.84 -16.82
C ALA A 227 -28.33 -23.57 -15.78
N ARG A 228 -28.75 -22.86 -14.72
CA ARG A 228 -30.12 -22.92 -14.17
C ARG A 228 -30.48 -21.55 -13.57
N ASN A 229 -31.26 -20.76 -14.30
CA ASN A 229 -32.22 -19.75 -13.81
C ASN A 229 -32.67 -18.85 -14.96
N LEU A 230 -33.34 -19.45 -15.94
CA LEU A 230 -34.13 -18.77 -16.96
C LEU A 230 -35.28 -19.70 -17.34
N VAL A 231 -36.30 -19.80 -16.49
CA VAL A 231 -37.71 -20.10 -16.81
C VAL A 231 -38.49 -19.89 -15.51
N GLU A 232 -38.99 -18.68 -15.28
CA GLU A 232 -40.16 -18.40 -14.42
C GLU A 232 -40.55 -16.91 -14.56
N HIS A 233 -41.05 -16.54 -15.74
CA HIS A 233 -41.89 -15.34 -15.89
C HIS A 233 -42.63 -15.36 -17.24
N GLU A 234 -43.51 -16.35 -17.42
CA GLU A 234 -44.66 -16.27 -18.31
C GLU A 234 -45.76 -17.16 -17.75
N ARG A 235 -46.60 -16.60 -16.86
CA ARG A 235 -48.06 -16.87 -16.73
C ARG A 235 -48.72 -15.67 -16.07
#